data_AF-D6YTU5-F1
#
_entry.id   AF-D6YTU5-F1
#
_cell.length_a   1.000
_cell.length_b   1.000
_cell.length_c   1.000
_cell.angle_alpha   90.00
_cell.angle_beta   90.00
_cell.angle_gamma   90.00
#
_symmetry.space_group_name_H-M   'P 1'
#
loop_
_entity.id
_entity.type
_entity.pdbx_description
1 polymer ?
#
loop_
_entity_poly.entity_id
_entity_poly.type
_entity_poly.pdbx_seq_one_letter_code
_entity_poly.pdbx_strand_id
1 'polypeptide(L)'
;MSIAAPVARAKGAKAVADAKAASVAEKVEKAAKSTPVVNKFNKVDAVIHETMSNKGNIASRFRLSVDEALDAGQKFLGSGYREMGQSGSGVFRSANGLRQFRMDKSSLLGSHNPYLPHVHFETFKFSTDKRFYTNNHVPFYD
;
A
#
# COMPACT_ATOMS: atom_id res chain seq x y z
N MET A 1 37.39 79.42 8.20
CA MET A 1 36.16 80.18 7.90
C MET A 1 35.07 79.16 7.58
N SER A 2 33.98 79.22 8.35
CA SER A 2 32.84 78.31 8.39
C SER A 2 31.88 78.46 7.20
N ILE A 3 30.88 77.57 7.20
CA ILE A 3 29.51 77.58 6.60
C ILE A 3 29.35 76.71 5.35
N ALA A 4 28.31 75.88 5.16
CA ALA A 4 27.22 75.36 5.99
C ALA A 4 26.55 74.22 5.18
N ALA A 5 25.97 73.23 5.87
CA ALA A 5 24.95 72.34 5.30
C ALA A 5 23.58 73.04 5.26
N PRO A 6 22.59 72.50 4.52
CA PRO A 6 21.43 71.98 5.24
C PRO A 6 20.82 70.67 4.70
N VAL A 7 20.01 70.10 5.58
CA VAL A 7 19.20 68.87 5.54
C VAL A 7 17.77 69.15 5.04
N ALA A 8 17.16 68.20 4.32
CA ALA A 8 15.71 67.90 4.32
C ALA A 8 15.51 66.52 3.66
N ARG A 9 15.08 65.42 4.32
CA ARG A 9 13.86 65.04 5.08
C ARG A 9 12.59 64.78 4.23
N ALA A 10 12.43 63.48 3.90
CA ALA A 10 11.25 62.60 3.91
C ALA A 10 9.81 63.13 3.64
N LYS A 11 9.09 62.41 2.76
CA LYS A 11 7.69 61.97 2.98
C LYS A 11 7.23 60.94 1.93
N GLY A 12 6.58 59.87 2.37
CA GLY A 12 5.84 58.95 1.50
C GLY A 12 5.74 57.53 2.05
N ALA A 13 4.82 57.30 2.99
CA ALA A 13 4.48 55.98 3.51
C ALA A 13 3.26 55.39 2.78
N LYS A 14 3.16 54.04 2.85
CA LYS A 14 1.92 53.24 2.93
C LYS A 14 1.26 52.79 1.59
N ALA A 15 1.39 51.50 1.31
CA ALA A 15 0.27 50.67 0.87
C ALA A 15 0.46 49.25 1.41
N VAL A 16 -0.58 48.74 2.07
CA VAL A 16 -0.74 47.42 2.67
C VAL A 16 -1.79 46.66 1.87
N ALA A 17 -1.62 45.35 1.79
CA ALA A 17 -2.64 44.31 1.74
C ALA A 17 -3.26 43.85 0.39
N ASP A 18 -3.29 42.50 0.29
CA ASP A 18 -4.32 41.61 -0.28
C ASP A 18 -4.25 41.05 -1.72
N ALA A 19 -4.29 39.71 -1.73
CA ALA A 19 -4.88 38.76 -2.70
C ALA A 19 -4.25 38.55 -4.09
N LYS A 20 -3.81 37.32 -4.37
CA LYS A 20 -4.58 36.30 -5.15
C LYS A 20 -3.69 35.14 -5.64
N ALA A 21 -4.26 33.94 -5.59
CA ALA A 21 -3.70 32.67 -5.98
C ALA A 21 -3.39 32.52 -7.50
N ALA A 22 -2.60 31.48 -7.78
CA ALA A 22 -2.45 30.72 -9.03
C ALA A 22 -1.45 31.22 -10.10
N SER A 23 -0.37 30.48 -10.31
CA SER A 23 -0.18 29.72 -11.55
C SER A 23 0.90 28.64 -11.39
N VAL A 24 0.58 27.44 -11.86
CA VAL A 24 1.35 26.19 -11.83
C VAL A 24 1.93 25.96 -13.23
N ALA A 25 2.98 25.13 -13.29
CA ALA A 25 3.40 24.35 -14.46
C ALA A 25 4.45 24.97 -15.37
N GLU A 26 5.73 24.68 -15.11
CA GLU A 26 6.70 24.44 -16.20
C GLU A 26 7.94 23.67 -15.70
N LYS A 27 7.82 22.33 -15.57
CA LYS A 27 8.91 21.35 -15.81
C LYS A 27 8.45 19.92 -15.47
N VAL A 28 7.53 19.40 -16.27
CA VAL A 28 7.32 17.94 -16.42
C VAL A 28 7.27 17.66 -17.91
N GLU A 29 8.45 17.64 -18.54
CA GLU A 29 8.56 17.26 -19.95
C GLU A 29 9.75 16.32 -20.13
N LYS A 30 9.57 15.09 -19.66
CA LYS A 30 10.14 13.90 -20.31
C LYS A 30 9.32 12.67 -19.96
N ALA A 31 8.06 12.68 -20.38
CA ALA A 31 7.14 11.56 -20.31
C ALA A 31 6.25 11.58 -21.55
N ALA A 32 6.63 10.83 -22.60
CA ALA A 32 5.71 10.40 -23.66
C ALA A 32 6.45 9.47 -24.63
N LYS A 33 6.46 8.17 -24.34
CA LYS A 33 6.35 7.06 -25.31
C LYS A 33 6.36 5.72 -24.55
N SER A 34 5.37 4.88 -24.89
CA SER A 34 5.02 3.56 -24.32
C SER A 34 4.18 3.68 -23.03
N THR A 35 2.92 3.24 -22.90
CA THR A 35 2.05 2.31 -23.66
C THR A 35 0.62 2.48 -23.04
N PRO A 36 -0.48 1.97 -23.63
CA PRO A 36 -1.85 2.33 -23.23
C PRO A 36 -2.20 1.73 -21.86
N VAL A 37 -2.76 2.54 -20.96
CA VAL A 37 -3.40 2.05 -19.73
C VAL A 37 -4.72 1.39 -20.13
N VAL A 38 -4.64 0.12 -20.54
CA VAL A 38 -5.79 -0.76 -20.48
C VAL A 38 -6.04 -0.99 -19.00
N ASN A 39 -7.15 -0.48 -18.46
CA ASN A 39 -7.63 -0.78 -17.11
C ASN A 39 -7.93 -2.29 -17.01
N LYS A 40 -6.87 -3.11 -16.89
CA LYS A 40 -6.97 -4.52 -16.58
C LYS A 40 -7.37 -4.60 -15.12
N PHE A 41 -8.54 -5.14 -14.84
CA PHE A 41 -8.94 -5.47 -13.47
C PHE A 41 -7.83 -6.32 -12.85
N ASN A 42 -7.11 -5.75 -11.88
CA ASN A 42 -6.00 -6.43 -11.23
C ASN A 42 -6.54 -7.26 -10.06
N LYS A 43 -6.68 -8.57 -10.24
CA LYS A 43 -7.19 -9.47 -9.19
C LYS A 43 -6.31 -9.42 -7.94
N VAL A 44 -4.99 -9.24 -8.10
CA VAL A 44 -4.02 -9.08 -7.01
C VAL A 44 -4.44 -7.92 -6.10
N ASP A 45 -4.71 -6.76 -6.69
CA ASP A 45 -5.16 -5.58 -5.95
C ASP A 45 -6.55 -5.77 -5.35
N ALA A 46 -7.44 -6.45 -6.07
CA ALA A 46 -8.80 -6.73 -5.60
C ALA A 46 -8.81 -7.65 -4.37
N VAL A 47 -7.97 -8.68 -4.32
CA VAL A 47 -7.80 -9.58 -3.17
C VAL A 47 -7.21 -8.86 -1.98
N ILE A 48 -6.18 -8.02 -2.20
CA ILE A 48 -5.59 -7.22 -1.13
C ILE A 48 -6.63 -6.25 -0.56
N HIS A 49 -7.36 -5.55 -1.43
CA HIS A 49 -8.42 -4.63 -1.00
C HIS A 49 -9.53 -5.37 -0.26
N GLU A 50 -9.99 -6.52 -0.75
CA GLU A 50 -10.97 -7.36 -0.04
C GLU A 50 -10.48 -7.73 1.36
N THR A 51 -9.22 -8.15 1.48
CA THR A 51 -8.62 -8.51 2.78
C THR A 51 -8.59 -7.32 3.74
N MET A 52 -8.20 -6.15 3.26
CA MET A 52 -8.07 -4.95 4.09
C MET A 52 -9.41 -4.33 4.50
N SER A 53 -10.47 -4.56 3.72
CA SER A 53 -11.80 -3.97 3.94
C SER A 53 -12.76 -4.84 4.75
N ASN A 54 -12.41 -6.10 5.02
CA ASN A 54 -13.25 -7.04 5.75
C ASN A 54 -12.67 -7.37 7.14
N LYS A 55 -13.40 -8.17 7.92
CA LYS A 55 -13.02 -8.66 9.26
C LYS A 55 -13.42 -10.12 9.46
N GLY A 56 -12.71 -10.81 10.34
CA GLY A 56 -12.94 -12.21 10.66
C GLY A 56 -12.43 -13.17 9.58
N ASN A 57 -12.87 -14.43 9.67
CA ASN A 57 -12.60 -15.42 8.61
C ASN A 57 -13.54 -15.17 7.44
N ILE A 58 -12.98 -15.01 6.25
CA ILE A 58 -13.74 -14.85 5.01
C ILE A 58 -13.20 -15.81 3.94
N ALA A 59 -14.07 -16.25 3.05
CA ALA A 59 -13.68 -16.88 1.79
C ALA A 59 -13.62 -15.79 0.72
N SER A 60 -12.53 -15.75 -0.04
CA SER A 60 -12.36 -14.74 -1.07
C SER A 60 -13.37 -14.92 -2.19
N ARG A 61 -13.88 -13.81 -2.72
CA ARG A 61 -14.66 -13.81 -3.96
C ARG A 61 -13.79 -14.02 -5.21
N PHE A 62 -12.47 -13.96 -5.08
CA PHE A 62 -11.53 -14.09 -6.17
C PHE A 62 -10.77 -15.41 -6.10
N ARG A 63 -10.40 -15.89 -7.28
CA ARG A 63 -9.50 -17.03 -7.45
C ARG A 63 -8.31 -16.59 -8.30
N LEU A 64 -7.11 -16.90 -7.83
CA LEU A 64 -5.85 -16.47 -8.43
C LEU A 64 -5.14 -17.65 -9.12
N SER A 65 -4.29 -17.41 -10.12
CA SER A 65 -3.27 -18.40 -10.48
C SER A 65 -2.22 -18.51 -9.36
N VAL A 66 -1.37 -19.55 -9.41
CA VAL A 66 -0.23 -19.68 -8.48
C VAL A 66 0.64 -18.41 -8.49
N ASP A 67 1.03 -17.94 -9.68
CA ASP A 67 1.84 -16.73 -9.81
C ASP A 67 1.13 -15.49 -9.25
N GLU A 68 -0.16 -15.31 -9.56
CA GLU A 68 -0.95 -14.19 -9.02
C GLU A 68 -1.05 -14.25 -7.48
N ALA A 69 -1.13 -15.44 -6.89
CA ALA A 69 -1.20 -15.63 -5.45
C ALA A 69 0.14 -15.28 -4.77
N LEU A 70 1.27 -15.66 -5.37
CA LEU A 70 2.60 -15.29 -4.90
C LEU A 70 2.87 -13.79 -5.05
N ASP A 71 2.52 -13.20 -6.19
CA ASP A 71 2.60 -11.76 -6.43
C ASP A 71 1.75 -10.97 -5.43
N ALA A 72 0.53 -11.43 -5.15
CA ALA A 72 -0.33 -10.85 -4.15
C ALA A 72 0.27 -10.97 -2.75
N GLY A 73 0.83 -12.12 -2.39
CA GLY A 73 1.51 -12.33 -1.12
C GLY A 73 2.66 -11.34 -0.93
N GLN A 74 3.55 -11.22 -1.92
CA GLN A 74 4.69 -10.30 -1.88
C GLN A 74 4.24 -8.83 -1.79
N LYS A 75 3.25 -8.44 -2.59
CA LYS A 75 2.70 -7.07 -2.57
C LYS A 75 2.00 -6.75 -1.24
N PHE A 76 1.26 -7.71 -0.69
CA PHE A 76 0.54 -7.56 0.56
C PHE A 76 1.48 -7.34 1.75
N LEU A 77 2.55 -8.12 1.82
CA LEU A 77 3.55 -8.07 2.88
C LEU A 77 4.44 -6.82 2.79
N GLY A 78 4.75 -6.37 1.57
CA GLY A 78 5.68 -5.28 1.32
C GLY A 78 7.13 -5.67 1.61
N SER A 79 8.08 -4.74 1.42
CA SER A 79 9.50 -5.00 1.65
C SER A 79 9.82 -5.30 3.12
N GLY A 80 10.88 -6.08 3.33
CA GLY A 80 11.38 -6.40 4.68
C GLY A 80 10.51 -7.38 5.46
N TYR A 81 9.59 -8.09 4.79
CA TYR A 81 8.91 -9.23 5.40
C TYR A 81 9.91 -10.33 5.75
N ARG A 82 9.52 -11.18 6.70
CA ARG A 82 10.30 -12.35 7.09
C ARG A 82 9.43 -13.59 7.20
N GLU A 83 10.03 -14.74 6.99
CA GLU A 83 9.40 -16.00 7.37
C GLU A 83 9.37 -16.11 8.91
N MET A 84 8.26 -16.63 9.43
CA MET A 84 7.99 -16.79 10.84
C MET A 84 8.15 -18.27 11.22
N GLY A 85 8.75 -18.54 12.38
CA GLY A 85 8.99 -19.91 12.82
C GLY A 85 10.21 -20.53 12.15
N GLN A 86 10.13 -21.80 11.79
CA GLN A 86 11.20 -22.52 11.11
C GLN A 86 11.23 -22.15 9.62
N SER A 87 12.40 -22.23 8.99
CA SER A 87 12.51 -22.06 7.53
C SER A 87 11.65 -23.11 6.82
N GLY A 88 10.85 -22.67 5.85
CA GLY A 88 9.86 -23.52 5.16
C GLY A 88 8.56 -23.72 5.94
N SER A 89 8.27 -22.90 6.95
CA SER A 89 6.97 -22.90 7.63
C SER A 89 5.84 -22.47 6.69
N GLY A 90 6.17 -21.68 5.66
CA GLY A 90 5.18 -21.09 4.76
C GLY A 90 4.39 -19.96 5.39
N VAL A 91 4.86 -19.38 6.51
CA VAL A 91 4.20 -18.26 7.20
C VAL A 91 5.10 -17.03 7.13
N PHE A 92 4.66 -16.00 6.42
CA PHE A 92 5.44 -14.78 6.19
C PHE A 92 4.76 -13.58 6.82
N ARG A 93 5.51 -12.73 7.53
CA ARG A 93 4.98 -11.56 8.23
C ARG A 93 5.65 -10.28 7.75
N SER A 94 4.85 -9.25 7.49
CA SER A 94 5.31 -7.92 7.12
C SER A 94 6.25 -7.31 8.17
N ALA A 95 7.10 -6.39 7.75
CA ALA A 95 8.09 -5.74 8.62
C ALA A 95 7.45 -5.07 9.86
N ASN A 96 6.26 -4.47 9.70
CA ASN A 96 5.51 -3.85 10.80
C ASN A 96 4.68 -4.82 11.65
N GLY A 97 4.67 -6.12 11.31
CA GLY A 97 3.94 -7.15 12.04
C GLY A 97 2.43 -7.18 11.83
N LEU A 98 1.86 -6.31 10.98
CA LEU A 98 0.41 -6.16 10.84
C LEU A 98 -0.22 -7.01 9.74
N ARG A 99 0.58 -7.66 8.89
CA ARG A 99 0.09 -8.45 7.75
C ARG A 99 0.84 -9.77 7.64
N GLN A 100 0.14 -10.86 7.45
CA GLN A 100 0.70 -12.20 7.30
C GLN A 100 0.15 -12.89 6.05
N PHE A 101 1.04 -13.53 5.31
CA PHE A 101 0.71 -14.41 4.20
C PHE A 101 1.08 -15.83 4.61
N ARG A 102 0.14 -16.78 4.51
CA ARG A 102 0.36 -18.15 4.95
C ARG A 102 -0.02 -19.17 3.87
N MET A 103 0.88 -20.13 3.67
CA MET A 103 0.84 -21.23 2.72
C MET A 103 1.22 -22.54 3.43
N ASP A 104 0.41 -22.98 4.40
CA ASP A 104 0.68 -24.27 5.04
C ASP A 104 0.14 -25.45 4.21
N LYS A 105 0.67 -26.63 4.51
CA LYS A 105 0.38 -27.87 3.78
C LYS A 105 -1.11 -28.18 3.69
N SER A 106 -1.89 -27.91 4.76
CA SER A 106 -3.32 -28.26 4.77
C SER A 106 -4.11 -27.34 3.84
N SER A 107 -3.75 -26.06 3.76
CA SER A 107 -4.38 -25.11 2.84
C SER A 107 -4.02 -25.40 1.38
N LEU A 108 -2.75 -25.72 1.11
CA LEU A 108 -2.29 -26.07 -0.23
C LEU A 108 -2.93 -27.36 -0.77
N LEU A 109 -3.23 -28.32 0.11
CA LEU A 109 -3.94 -29.55 -0.25
C LEU A 109 -5.46 -29.37 -0.31
N GLY A 110 -6.00 -28.24 0.14
CA GLY A 110 -7.44 -28.04 0.26
C GLY A 110 -8.09 -28.95 1.32
N SER A 111 -7.34 -29.36 2.34
CA SER A 111 -7.81 -30.32 3.37
C SER A 111 -8.75 -29.69 4.41
N HIS A 112 -9.09 -28.41 4.27
CA HIS A 112 -10.06 -27.72 5.10
C HIS A 112 -10.82 -26.68 4.27
N ASN A 113 -11.96 -26.21 4.80
CA ASN A 113 -12.78 -25.14 4.22
C ASN A 113 -11.86 -24.01 3.68
N PRO A 114 -11.94 -23.63 2.39
CA PRO A 114 -12.98 -23.92 1.38
C PRO A 114 -12.93 -25.27 0.63
N TYR A 115 -12.17 -26.25 1.11
CA TYR A 115 -12.00 -27.59 0.52
C TYR A 115 -11.43 -27.59 -0.90
N LEU A 116 -10.64 -26.57 -1.20
CA LEU A 116 -9.88 -26.39 -2.42
C LEU A 116 -8.50 -25.80 -2.04
N PRO A 117 -7.45 -26.02 -2.84
CA PRO A 117 -6.16 -25.36 -2.64
C PRO A 117 -6.31 -23.85 -2.49
N HIS A 118 -5.82 -23.30 -1.38
CA HIS A 118 -5.91 -21.88 -1.07
C HIS A 118 -4.72 -21.39 -0.24
N VAL A 119 -4.57 -20.07 -0.21
CA VAL A 119 -3.61 -19.35 0.63
C VAL A 119 -4.35 -18.40 1.57
N HIS A 120 -3.66 -17.95 2.61
CA HIS A 120 -4.22 -17.05 3.62
C HIS A 120 -3.61 -15.66 3.55
N PHE A 121 -4.47 -14.64 3.50
CA PHE A 121 -4.09 -13.25 3.72
C PHE A 121 -4.69 -12.77 5.05
N GLU A 122 -3.81 -12.50 6.00
CA GLU A 122 -4.18 -12.19 7.36
C GLU A 122 -3.76 -10.78 7.77
N THR A 123 -4.62 -10.05 8.47
CA THR A 123 -4.31 -8.75 9.07
C THR A 123 -4.40 -8.82 10.58
N PHE A 124 -3.74 -7.90 11.28
CA PHE A 124 -3.73 -7.80 12.74
C PHE A 124 -4.01 -6.36 13.15
N LYS A 125 -4.69 -6.14 14.27
CA LYS A 125 -4.91 -4.78 14.79
C LYS A 125 -3.62 -4.23 15.40
N PHE A 126 -2.90 -5.10 16.10
CA PHE A 126 -1.61 -4.80 16.72
C PHE A 126 -0.60 -5.87 16.35
N SER A 127 0.68 -5.50 16.28
CA SER A 127 1.77 -6.41 15.88
C SER A 127 2.00 -7.56 16.88
N THR A 128 1.51 -7.41 18.12
CA THR A 128 1.59 -8.41 19.20
C THR A 128 0.37 -9.32 19.26
N ASP A 129 -0.64 -9.10 18.41
CA ASP A 129 -1.87 -9.89 18.44
C ASP A 129 -1.61 -11.34 18.03
N LYS A 130 -2.12 -12.27 18.84
CA LYS A 130 -2.11 -13.71 18.54
C LYS A 130 -3.25 -14.14 17.63
N ARG A 131 -4.26 -13.28 17.44
CA ARG A 131 -5.43 -13.53 16.62
C ARG A 131 -5.46 -12.53 15.48
N PHE A 132 -5.76 -13.01 14.29
CA PHE A 132 -5.98 -12.16 13.13
C PHE A 132 -7.23 -11.29 13.35
N TYR A 133 -7.18 -10.09 12.81
CA TYR A 133 -8.33 -9.23 12.60
C TYR A 133 -9.15 -9.68 11.38
N THR A 134 -8.46 -10.06 10.30
CA THR A 134 -9.03 -10.64 9.08
C THR A 134 -8.20 -11.84 8.66
N ASN A 135 -8.84 -12.90 8.18
CA ASN A 135 -8.20 -14.07 7.59
C ASN A 135 -8.96 -14.43 6.31
N ASN A 136 -8.43 -13.98 5.18
CA ASN A 136 -9.00 -14.22 3.86
C ASN A 136 -8.43 -15.50 3.26
N HIS A 137 -9.30 -16.48 2.99
CA HIS A 137 -8.97 -17.73 2.33
C HIS A 137 -9.12 -17.52 0.83
N VAL A 138 -8.01 -17.41 0.11
CA VAL A 138 -7.99 -17.11 -1.33
C VAL A 138 -7.66 -18.38 -2.09
N PRO A 139 -8.64 -19.00 -2.78
CA PRO A 139 -8.36 -20.20 -3.58
C PRO A 139 -7.47 -19.88 -4.78
N PHE A 140 -6.69 -20.86 -5.21
CA PHE A 140 -5.87 -20.73 -6.40
C PHE A 140 -6.05 -21.89 -7.40
N TYR A 141 -5.41 -21.77 -8.56
CA TYR A 141 -5.28 -22.80 -9.59
C TYR A 141 -3.90 -22.72 -10.22
N ASP A 142 -3.46 -23.83 -10.82
CA ASP A 142 -2.24 -23.91 -11.62
C ASP A 142 -2.46 -23.26 -13.00
#